data_AF-A0A7J6WGB3-F1
#
_entry.id   AF-A0A7J6WGB3-F1
#
_cell.length_a   1.000
_cell.length_b   1.000
_cell.length_c   1.000
_cell.angle_alpha   90.00
_cell.angle_beta   90.00
_cell.angle_gamma   90.00
#
_symmetry.space_group_name_H-M   'P 1'
#
loop_
_entity.id
_entity.type
_entity.pdbx_description
1 polymer ?
#
loop_
_entity_poly.entity_id
_entity_poly.type
_entity_poly.pdbx_seq_one_letter_code
_entity_poly.pdbx_strand_id
1 'polypeptide(L)' 'MTPSVINTDHEAARAARESLELAFHISNILDTGLDRHTLSLLIALSDRGLNPEALAALVKELGKEPPSSTTPPSVH' A
#
# COMPACT_ATOMS: atom_id res chain seq x y z
N MET A 1 6.32 -34.98 20.46
CA MET A 1 6.94 -34.53 19.19
C MET A 1 5.81 -34.04 18.30
N THR A 2 5.46 -32.75 18.35
CA THR A 2 4.30 -32.19 17.64
C THR A 2 4.74 -31.45 16.38
N PRO A 3 4.62 -32.03 15.17
CA PRO A 3 4.94 -31.34 13.92
C PRO A 3 3.82 -30.40 13.43
N SER A 4 2.77 -30.14 14.22
CA SER A 4 1.57 -29.43 13.75
C SER A 4 1.73 -27.91 13.57
N VAL A 5 2.68 -27.27 14.26
CA VAL A 5 2.81 -25.79 14.25
C VAL A 5 3.40 -25.21 12.97
N ILE A 6 4.22 -25.98 12.23
CA ILE A 6 4.87 -25.50 11.00
C ILE A 6 3.86 -25.40 9.84
N ASN A 7 2.84 -26.25 9.81
CA ASN A 7 1.87 -26.28 8.72
C ASN A 7 0.92 -25.06 8.75
N THR A 8 0.52 -24.62 9.94
CA THR A 8 -0.43 -23.51 10.11
C THR A 8 0.17 -22.15 9.76
N ASP A 9 1.43 -21.90 10.13
CA ASP A 9 2.12 -20.64 9.78
C ASP A 9 2.29 -20.50 8.26
N HIS A 10 2.61 -21.60 7.59
CA HIS A 10 2.80 -21.64 6.15
C HIS A 10 1.47 -21.44 5.38
N GLU A 11 0.36 -21.94 5.92
CA GLU A 11 -0.98 -21.72 5.37
C GLU A 11 -1.45 -20.27 5.58
N ALA A 12 -1.23 -19.71 6.77
CA ALA A 12 -1.52 -18.32 7.07
C ALA A 12 -0.71 -17.35 6.18
N ALA A 13 0.58 -17.62 5.99
CA ALA A 13 1.44 -16.85 5.09
C ALA A 13 0.96 -16.91 3.64
N ARG A 14 0.47 -18.07 3.19
CA ARG A 14 -0.11 -18.21 1.84
C ARG A 14 -1.40 -17.40 1.71
N ALA A 15 -2.33 -17.54 2.67
CA ALA A 15 -3.61 -16.83 2.66
C ALA A 15 -3.42 -15.31 2.70
N ALA A 16 -2.46 -14.80 3.48
CA ALA A 16 -2.12 -13.38 3.52
C ALA A 16 -1.59 -12.90 2.16
N ARG A 17 -0.78 -13.71 1.49
CA ARG A 17 -0.23 -13.39 0.16
C ARG A 17 -1.34 -13.33 -0.88
N GLU A 18 -2.22 -14.33 -0.93
CA GLU A 18 -3.38 -14.38 -1.83
C GLU A 18 -4.34 -13.20 -1.60
N SER A 19 -4.58 -12.84 -0.34
CA SER A 19 -5.39 -11.68 0.03
C SER A 19 -4.79 -10.37 -0.49
N LEU A 20 -3.47 -10.21 -0.36
CA LEU A 20 -2.76 -9.05 -0.91
C LEU A 20 -2.81 -9.02 -2.44
N GLU A 21 -2.71 -10.16 -3.12
CA GLU A 21 -2.82 -10.23 -4.59
C GLU A 21 -4.20 -9.80 -5.06
N LEU A 22 -5.25 -10.27 -4.38
CA LEU A 22 -6.62 -9.91 -4.68
C LEU A 22 -6.88 -8.42 -4.46
N ALA A 23 -6.41 -7.88 -3.32
CA ALA A 23 -6.50 -6.45 -3.03
C ALA A 23 -5.78 -5.61 -4.09
N PHE A 24 -4.60 -6.06 -4.56
CA PHE A 24 -3.87 -5.40 -5.63
C PHE A 24 -4.64 -5.44 -6.96
N HIS A 25 -5.29 -6.55 -7.27
CA HIS A 25 -6.13 -6.66 -8.46
C HIS A 25 -7.30 -5.66 -8.42
N ILE A 26 -7.97 -5.55 -7.27
CA ILE A 26 -9.06 -4.57 -7.07
C ILE A 26 -8.52 -3.13 -7.21
N SER A 27 -7.36 -2.85 -6.62
CA SER A 27 -6.67 -1.56 -6.71
C SER A 27 -6.40 -1.13 -8.16
N ASN A 28 -6.01 -2.07 -9.03
CA ASN A 28 -5.77 -1.82 -10.45
C ASN A 28 -7.08 -1.62 -11.23
N ILE A 29 -8.13 -2.37 -10.91
CA ILE A 29 -9.46 -2.18 -11.54
C ILE A 29 -10.02 -0.78 -11.23
N LEU A 30 -9.76 -0.29 -10.01
CA LEU A 30 -10.15 1.05 -9.58
C LEU A 30 -9.19 2.15 -10.00
N ASP A 31 -8.14 1.81 -10.78
CA ASP A 31 -7.12 2.74 -11.29
C ASP A 31 -6.52 3.65 -10.20
N THR A 32 -6.25 3.09 -9.02
CA THR A 32 -5.77 3.91 -7.88
C THR A 32 -4.31 4.34 -8.00
N GLY A 33 -3.56 3.75 -8.92
CA GLY A 33 -2.13 4.04 -9.14
C GLY A 33 -1.20 3.53 -8.04
N LEU A 34 -1.66 2.63 -7.17
CA LEU A 34 -0.85 2.11 -6.06
C LEU A 34 -0.02 0.90 -6.48
N ASP A 35 1.28 0.92 -6.17
CA ASP A 35 2.13 -0.26 -6.25
C ASP A 35 1.83 -1.26 -5.13
N ARG A 36 2.15 -2.55 -5.37
CA ARG A 36 1.94 -3.64 -4.42
C ARG A 36 2.64 -3.40 -3.07
N HIS A 37 3.81 -2.75 -3.05
CA HIS A 37 4.50 -2.42 -1.80
C HIS A 37 3.71 -1.38 -0.98
N THR A 38 3.28 -0.29 -1.61
CA THR A 38 2.48 0.76 -0.97
C THR A 38 1.17 0.19 -0.43
N LEU A 39 0.48 -0.63 -1.23
CA LEU A 39 -0.76 -1.27 -0.80
C LEU A 39 -0.56 -2.18 0.42
N SER A 40 0.51 -2.98 0.45
CA SER A 40 0.86 -3.82 1.60
C SER A 40 1.09 -2.97 2.87
N LEU A 41 1.78 -1.83 2.73
CA LEU A 41 2.01 -0.92 3.83
C LEU A 41 0.70 -0.31 4.34
N LEU A 42 -0.19 0.12 3.45
CA LEU A 42 -1.50 0.67 3.80
C LEU A 42 -2.37 -0.35 4.55
N ILE A 43 -2.35 -1.62 4.13
CA ILE A 43 -3.05 -2.71 4.81
C ILE A 43 -2.48 -2.91 6.23
N ALA A 44 -1.16 -2.96 6.38
CA ALA A 44 -0.51 -3.11 7.69
C ALA A 44 -0.75 -1.92 8.62
N LEU A 45 -0.84 -0.71 8.07
CA LEU A 45 -1.18 0.50 8.83
C LEU A 45 -2.66 0.49 9.25
N SER A 46 -3.56 0.05 8.37
CA SER A 46 -4.99 -0.08 8.66
C SER A 46 -5.27 -1.14 9.72
N ASP A 47 -4.54 -2.26 9.70
CA ASP A 47 -4.62 -3.33 10.71
C ASP A 47 -4.25 -2.82 12.12
N ARG A 48 -3.37 -1.84 12.21
CA ARG A 48 -3.00 -1.15 13.47
C ARG A 48 -4.04 -0.13 13.95
N GLY A 49 -5.19 -0.04 13.28
CA GLY A 49 -6.29 0.85 13.64
C GLY A 49 -6.15 2.27 13.06
N LEU A 50 -5.27 2.48 12.09
CA LEU A 50 -5.21 3.75 11.38
C LEU A 50 -6.39 3.88 10.43
N ASN A 51 -6.94 5.09 10.36
CA ASN A 51 -8.07 5.41 9.51
C ASN A 51 -7.66 5.32 8.01
N PRO A 52 -8.34 4.48 7.20
CA PRO A 52 -8.01 4.30 5.78
C PRO A 52 -8.30 5.54 4.94
N GLU A 53 -9.31 6.34 5.26
CA GLU A 53 -9.58 7.63 4.59
C GLU A 53 -8.44 8.63 4.80
N ALA A 54 -7.89 8.70 6.02
CA ALA A 54 -6.74 9.56 6.33
C ALA A 54 -5.47 9.09 5.58
N LEU A 55 -5.24 7.78 5.50
CA LEU A 55 -4.14 7.21 4.73
C LEU A 55 -4.29 7.50 3.23
N ALA A 56 -5.50 7.39 2.67
CA ALA A 56 -5.78 7.71 1.29
C ALA A 56 -5.49 9.19 0.95
N ALA A 57 -5.82 10.11 1.87
CA ALA A 57 -5.49 11.52 1.72
C ALA A 57 -3.97 11.75 1.67
N LEU A 58 -3.21 11.13 2.58
CA LEU A 58 -1.75 11.24 2.60
C LEU A 58 -1.10 10.70 1.32
N VAL A 59 -1.58 9.56 0.83
CA VAL A 59 -1.07 8.95 -0.42
C VAL A 59 -1.35 9.85 -1.63
N LYS A 60 -2.53 10.47 -1.69
CA LYS A 60 -2.87 11.46 -2.72
C LYS A 60 -2.00 12.71 -2.65
N GLU A 61 -1.66 13.19 -1.46
CA GLU A 61 -0.79 14.35 -1.28
C GLU A 61 0.67 14.03 -1.63
N LEU A 62 1.17 12.84 -1.26
CA LEU A 62 2.53 12.40 -1.59
C LEU A 62 2.73 12.09 -3.07
N GLY A 63 1.67 11.66 -3.77
CA GLY A 63 1.67 11.40 -5.20
C GLY A 63 1.55 12.66 -6.07
N LYS A 64 1.16 13.80 -5.48
CA LYS A 64 1.30 15.10 -6.13
C LYS A 64 2.76 15.49 -6.03
N GLU A 65 3.46 15.50 -7.15
CA GLU A 65 4.80 16.07 -7.25
C GLU A 65 4.81 17.43 -6.52
N PRO A 66 5.78 17.71 -5.63
CA PRO A 66 5.88 19.04 -5.02
C PRO A 66 5.88 20.05 -6.17
N PRO A 67 5.12 21.16 -6.09
CA PRO A 67 5.05 22.12 -7.18
C PRO A 67 6.48 22.43 -7.56
N SER A 68 6.86 21.97 -8.76
CA SER A 68 8.22 22.02 -9.27
C SER A 68 8.69 23.42 -8.99
N SER A 69 9.69 23.56 -8.13
CA SER A 69 10.20 24.85 -7.68
C SER A 69 10.48 25.66 -8.93
N THR A 70 9.55 26.56 -9.25
CA THR A 70 9.60 27.39 -10.44
C THR A 70 10.69 28.39 -10.14
N THR A 71 11.92 28.05 -10.54
CA THR A 71 12.99 29.02 -10.68
C THR A 71 12.46 30.07 -11.67
N PRO A 72 12.25 31.33 -11.24
CA PRO A 72 11.85 32.37 -12.17
C PRO A 72 12.94 32.52 -13.24
N PRO A 73 12.59 32.83 -14.49
CA PRO A 73 13.58 33.04 -15.54
C PRO A 73 14.47 34.21 -15.12
N SER A 74 15.75 33.93 -14.86
CA SER A 74 16.74 34.96 -14.61
C SER A 74 16.97 35.72 -15.91
N VAL A 75 16.36 36.89 -16.03
CA VAL A 75 16.64 37.84 -17.10
C VAL A 75 18.01 38.43 -16.84
N HIS A 76 19.00 38.04 -17.64
CA HIS A 76 20.23 38.79 -17.84
C HIS A 76 20.63 38.74 -19.32
#